data_AF-A0A1S2JV49-F1
#
_entry.id   AF-A0A1S2JV49-F1
#
_cell.length_a   1.000
_cell.length_b   1.000
_cell.length_c   1.000
_cell.angle_alpha   90.00
_cell.angle_beta   90.00
_cell.angle_gamma   90.00
#
_symmetry.space_group_name_H-M   'P 1'
#
loop_
_entity.id
_entity.type
_entity.pdbx_description
1 polymer ?
#
loop_
_entity_poly.entity_id
_entity_poly.type
_entity_poly.pdbx_seq_one_letter_code
_entity_poly.pdbx_strand_id
1 'polypeptide(L)'
;MTEANTGVDLISWSTGATSTFSYNRTVSIVQGQTVVTLTGEITSGWFQGATAVETITSVALDLGACATAEGITSTYGVSELTITGS
;
A
#
# COMPACT_ATOMS: atom_id res chain seq x y z
N MET A 1 -17.15 -1.21 -3.05
CA MET A 1 -16.92 -1.85 -1.74
C MET A 1 -15.62 -1.30 -1.21
N THR A 2 -15.59 -0.93 0.07
CA THR A 2 -14.39 -0.39 0.72
C THR A 2 -14.06 -1.26 1.90
N GLU A 3 -12.86 -1.82 1.93
CA GLU A 3 -12.36 -2.56 3.08
C GLU A 3 -11.38 -1.68 3.86
N ALA A 4 -11.50 -1.68 5.19
CA ALA A 4 -10.64 -0.92 6.07
C ALA A 4 -10.01 -1.81 7.15
N ASN A 5 -8.70 -1.67 7.34
CA ASN A 5 -7.95 -2.34 8.39
C ASN A 5 -6.74 -1.50 8.80
N THR A 6 -6.06 -1.84 9.89
CA THR A 6 -4.78 -1.24 10.26
C THR A 6 -3.62 -2.19 9.97
N GLY A 7 -2.41 -1.65 9.87
CA GLY A 7 -1.21 -2.43 9.59
C GLY A 7 0.08 -1.69 9.93
N VAL A 8 1.18 -2.42 9.82
CA VAL A 8 2.55 -1.90 9.95
C VAL A 8 3.36 -2.40 8.77
N ASP A 9 4.16 -1.52 8.16
CA ASP A 9 5.10 -1.87 7.09
C ASP A 9 6.51 -1.36 7.39
N LEU A 10 7.51 -2.02 6.82
CA LEU A 10 8.93 -1.69 6.93
C LEU A 10 9.44 -1.16 5.59
N ILE A 11 9.69 0.14 5.54
CA ILE A 11 10.24 0.78 4.35
C ILE A 11 11.75 0.63 4.38
N SER A 12 12.30 -0.10 3.42
CA SER A 12 13.74 -0.24 3.22
C SER A 12 14.24 0.81 2.25
N TRP A 13 15.12 1.70 2.70
CA TRP A 13 15.69 2.77 1.88
C TRP A 13 16.94 2.28 1.13
N SER A 14 17.26 2.92 0.01
CA SER A 14 18.47 2.63 -0.78
C SER A 14 19.78 2.83 -0.02
N THR A 15 19.75 3.57 1.09
CA THR A 15 20.88 3.79 2.00
C THR A 15 21.11 2.63 2.97
N GLY A 16 20.23 1.63 2.99
CA GLY A 16 20.25 0.51 3.94
C GLY A 16 19.56 0.81 5.28
N ALA A 17 19.07 2.04 5.48
CA ALA A 17 18.22 2.37 6.62
C ALA A 17 16.80 1.79 6.46
N THR A 18 16.08 1.64 7.57
CA THR A 18 14.69 1.21 7.58
C THR A 18 13.84 2.20 8.36
N SER A 19 12.61 2.44 7.90
CA SER A 19 11.57 3.15 8.64
C SER A 19 10.37 2.24 8.93
N THR A 20 9.71 2.42 10.07
CA THR A 20 8.46 1.73 10.40
C THR A 20 7.28 2.63 10.10
N PHE A 21 6.36 2.18 9.26
CA PHE A 21 5.14 2.90 8.90
C PHE A 21 3.92 2.21 9.51
N SER A 22 3.23 2.89 10.42
CA SER A 22 1.96 2.41 10.98
C SER A 22 0.81 3.13 10.27
N TYR A 23 -0.18 2.39 9.76
CA TYR A 23 -1.21 2.97 8.91
C TYR A 23 -2.61 2.39 9.10
N ASN A 24 -3.60 3.18 8.70
CA ASN A 24 -4.92 2.74 8.32
C ASN A 24 -4.92 2.48 6.81
N ARG A 25 -5.41 1.32 6.40
CA ARG A 25 -5.53 0.88 5.02
C ARG A 25 -6.97 1.00 4.58
N THR A 26 -7.17 1.49 3.36
CA THR A 26 -8.43 1.42 2.63
C THR A 26 -8.21 0.77 1.27
N VAL A 27 -9.18 -0.03 0.82
CA VAL A 27 -9.15 -0.67 -0.51
C VAL A 27 -10.38 -0.23 -1.29
N SER A 28 -10.22 0.13 -2.54
CA SER A 28 -11.33 0.44 -3.45
C SER A 28 -11.08 -0.14 -4.84
N ILE A 29 -12.17 -0.36 -5.59
CA ILE A 29 -12.10 -0.73 -7.00
C ILE A 29 -12.54 0.47 -7.83
N VAL A 30 -11.64 1.03 -8.62
CA VAL A 30 -11.87 2.21 -9.45
C VAL A 30 -11.60 1.84 -10.91
N GLN A 31 -12.62 1.90 -11.76
CA GLN A 31 -12.51 1.52 -13.18
C GLN A 31 -11.90 0.12 -13.39
N GLY A 32 -12.21 -0.83 -12.50
CA GLY A 32 -11.69 -2.20 -12.55
C GLY A 32 -10.28 -2.39 -11.97
N GLN A 33 -9.62 -1.33 -11.50
CA GLN A 33 -8.33 -1.39 -10.83
C GLN A 33 -8.50 -1.40 -9.31
N THR A 34 -7.70 -2.21 -8.63
CA THR A 34 -7.63 -2.18 -7.17
C THR A 34 -6.70 -1.05 -6.74
N VAL A 35 -7.25 -0.10 -5.99
CA VAL A 35 -6.52 1.02 -5.39
C VAL A 35 -6.49 0.81 -3.89
N VAL A 36 -5.29 0.65 -3.33
CA VAL A 36 -5.04 0.57 -1.89
C VAL A 36 -4.42 1.88 -1.43
N THR A 37 -5.01 2.51 -0.41
CA THR A 37 -4.46 3.72 0.21
C THR A 37 -4.14 3.44 1.66
N LEU A 38 -2.88 3.67 2.04
CA LEU A 38 -2.35 3.56 3.40
C LEU A 38 -2.11 4.97 3.92
N THR A 39 -2.72 5.33 5.05
CA THR A 39 -2.55 6.65 5.68
C THR A 39 -2.17 6.48 7.14
N GLY A 40 -1.08 7.12 7.56
CA GLY A 40 -0.63 7.07 8.95
C GLY A 40 0.66 7.83 9.19
N GLU A 41 1.53 7.27 10.03
CA GLU A 41 2.74 7.93 10.51
C GLU A 41 3.95 7.01 10.49
N ILE A 42 5.12 7.62 10.27
CA ILE A 42 6.39 6.94 10.45
C ILE A 42 6.73 6.92 11.94
N THR A 43 6.70 5.75 12.56
CA THR A 43 6.87 5.58 14.01
C THR A 43 8.31 5.35 14.43
N SER A 44 9.18 4.94 13.50
CA SER A 44 10.61 4.77 13.75
C SER A 44 11.45 4.96 12.49
N GLY A 45 12.74 5.25 12.66
CA GLY A 45 13.69 5.37 11.57
C GLY A 45 13.72 6.78 10.96
N TRP A 46 14.04 6.86 9.68
CA TRP A 46 14.02 8.14 8.97
C TRP A 46 12.61 8.69 8.87
N PHE A 47 12.48 10.01 8.99
CA PHE A 47 11.20 10.70 8.99
C PHE A 47 10.28 10.34 10.17
N GLN A 48 10.82 9.82 11.27
CA GLN A 48 10.05 9.54 12.48
C GLN A 48 9.23 10.77 12.92
N GLY A 49 7.94 10.56 13.17
CA GLY A 49 6.97 11.60 13.51
C GLY A 49 6.30 12.26 12.31
N ALA A 50 6.77 12.01 11.08
CA ALA A 50 6.14 12.52 9.87
C ALA A 50 4.88 11.72 9.51
N THR A 51 3.92 12.41 8.91
CA THR A 51 2.75 11.77 8.28
C THR A 51 3.18 11.14 6.96
N ALA A 52 2.65 9.96 6.66
CA ALA A 52 2.88 9.25 5.41
C ALA A 52 1.56 8.79 4.77
N VAL A 53 1.50 8.91 3.45
CA VAL A 53 0.42 8.39 2.61
C VAL A 53 1.05 7.57 1.49
N GLU A 54 0.66 6.30 1.38
CA GLU A 54 1.04 5.43 0.27
C GLU A 54 -0.20 5.06 -0.54
N THR A 55 -0.13 5.20 -1.86
CA THR A 55 -1.18 4.75 -2.78
C THR A 55 -0.61 3.70 -3.73
N ILE A 56 -1.22 2.51 -3.70
CA ILE A 56 -0.85 1.38 -4.55
C ILE A 56 -1.99 1.14 -5.54
N THR A 57 -1.69 1.27 -6.83
CA THR A 57 -2.64 1.00 -7.91
C THR A 57 -2.22 -0.27 -8.63
N SER A 58 -2.97 -1.35 -8.42
CA SER A 58 -2.75 -2.64 -9.08
C SER A 58 -3.47 -2.69 -10.42
N VAL A 59 -2.76 -3.18 -11.44
CA VAL A 59 -3.36 -3.48 -12.75
C VAL A 59 -4.17 -4.76 -12.68
N ALA A 60 -5.38 -4.74 -13.26
CA ALA A 60 -6.18 -5.94 -13.45
C ALA A 60 -5.65 -6.73 -14.65
N LEU A 61 -4.62 -7.56 -14.41
CA LEU A 61 -3.89 -8.26 -15.47
C LEU A 61 -4.67 -9.41 -16.10
N ASP A 62 -5.53 -10.10 -15.34
CA ASP A 62 -6.39 -11.19 -15.84
C ASP A 62 -7.62 -11.40 -14.95
N LEU A 63 -8.74 -10.76 -15.30
CA LEU A 63 -10.00 -10.94 -14.58
C LEU A 63 -10.62 -12.33 -14.81
N GLY A 64 -10.21 -13.06 -15.85
CA GLY A 64 -10.65 -14.43 -16.13
C GLY A 64 -10.13 -15.43 -15.10
N ALA A 65 -8.92 -15.19 -14.57
CA ALA A 65 -8.32 -16.00 -13.51
C ALA A 65 -9.18 -16.04 -12.22
N CYS A 66 -9.91 -14.96 -11.90
CA CYS A 66 -10.85 -14.92 -10.77
C CYS A 66 -11.96 -15.98 -10.84
N ALA A 67 -12.30 -16.46 -12.04
CA ALA A 67 -13.35 -17.47 -12.24
C ALA A 67 -12.82 -18.91 -12.14
N THR A 68 -11.51 -19.09 -12.03
CA THR A 68 -10.87 -20.40 -11.86
C THR A 68 -10.82 -20.78 -10.38
N ALA A 69 -10.67 -22.08 -10.09
CA ALA A 69 -10.51 -22.55 -8.72
C ALA A 69 -9.20 -22.06 -8.05
N GLU A 70 -8.17 -21.75 -8.83
CA GLU A 70 -6.89 -21.24 -8.35
C GLU A 70 -6.95 -19.74 -8.02
N GLY A 71 -7.78 -18.98 -8.73
CA GLY A 71 -7.94 -17.54 -8.52
C GLY A 71 -6.70 -16.74 -8.94
N ILE A 72 -6.62 -15.50 -8.45
CA ILE A 72 -5.43 -14.65 -8.60
C ILE A 72 -4.51 -14.89 -7.40
N THR A 73 -3.29 -15.37 -7.65
CA THR A 73 -2.29 -15.66 -6.59
C THR A 73 -1.35 -14.49 -6.30
N SER A 74 -1.17 -13.56 -7.25
CA SER A 74 -0.41 -12.34 -7.05
C SER A 74 -0.92 -11.20 -7.96
N THR A 75 -0.70 -9.97 -7.53
CA THR A 75 -0.89 -8.77 -8.37
C THR A 75 0.31 -7.87 -8.22
N TYR A 76 0.55 -7.06 -9.24
CA TYR A 76 1.60 -6.04 -9.25
C TYR A 76 0.95 -4.70 -9.55
N GLY A 77 1.54 -3.64 -8.98
CA GLY A 77 1.02 -2.29 -9.10
C GLY A 77 2.11 -1.25 -8.98
N VAL A 78 1.74 -0.02 -9.29
CA VAL A 78 2.58 1.15 -9.02
C VAL A 78 2.28 1.61 -7.60
N SER A 79 3.33 1.80 -6.79
CA SER A 79 3.22 2.42 -5.48
C SER A 79 3.78 3.85 -5.51
N GLU A 80 3.06 4.79 -4.92
CA GLU A 80 3.49 6.15 -4.67
C GLU A 80 3.42 6.43 -3.16
N LEU A 81 4.58 6.73 -2.55
CA LEU A 81 4.71 7.08 -1.14
C LEU A 81 5.03 8.57 -1.00
N THR A 82 4.18 9.30 -0.28
CA THR A 82 4.38 10.70 0.10
C THR A 82 4.58 10.80 1.61
N ILE A 83 5.63 11.50 2.04
CA ILE A 83 5.93 11.77 3.45
C ILE A 83 5.95 13.28 3.66
N THR A 84 5.23 13.77 4.66
CA THR A 84 5.13 15.20 4.98
C THR A 84 5.37 15.46 6.48
N GLY A 85 6.17 16.47 6.80
CA GLY A 85 6.37 16.94 8.17
C GLY A 85 7.63 16.43 8.88
N SER A 86 8.73 16.27 8.13
CA SER A 86 10.05 15.85 8.65
C SER A 86 10.93 17.00 9.14
#